data_AF-A0A5P8NCG8-F1
#
_entry.id   AF-A0A5P8NCG8-F1
#
_cell.length_a   1.000
_cell.length_b   1.000
_cell.length_c   1.000
_cell.angle_alpha   90.00
_cell.angle_beta   90.00
_cell.angle_gamma   90.00
#
_symmetry.space_group_name_H-M   'P 1'
#
loop_
_entity.id
_entity.type
_entity.pdbx_description
1 polymer ?
#
loop_
_entity_poly.entity_id
_entity_poly.type
_entity_poly.pdbx_seq_one_letter_code
_entity_poly.pdbx_strand_id
1 'polypeptide(L)' 'MSYHDLINIEEFEKRDTFNSERGGVSFYCKDCKKIVETDRKNPKGYTFLCTICKGKNIVIGTHEGLRSNYKIK' A
#
# COMPACT_ATOMS: atom_id res chain seq x y z
N MET A 1 -17.36 -12.37 41.77
CA MET A 1 -16.41 -12.30 40.65
C MET A 1 -16.23 -10.83 40.33
N SER A 2 -15.08 -10.27 40.71
CA SER A 2 -14.79 -8.84 40.62
C SER A 2 -14.22 -8.53 39.23
N TYR A 3 -14.73 -7.49 38.56
CA TYR A 3 -14.32 -7.07 37.22
C TYR A 3 -12.91 -6.42 37.17
N HIS A 4 -12.09 -6.62 38.21
CA HIS A 4 -10.76 -6.04 38.33
C HIS A 4 -9.64 -6.83 37.62
N ASP A 5 -9.92 -8.07 37.17
CA ASP A 5 -8.95 -8.93 36.45
C ASP A 5 -8.86 -8.67 34.94
N LEU A 6 -9.65 -7.74 34.37
CA LEU A 6 -9.75 -7.53 32.93
C LEU A 6 -8.81 -6.46 32.36
N ILE A 7 -7.94 -5.86 33.16
CA ILE A 7 -7.05 -4.79 32.68
C ILE A 7 -5.59 -5.22 32.84
N ASN A 8 -5.21 -6.19 32.01
CA ASN A 8 -3.81 -6.46 31.71
C ASN A 8 -3.68 -6.63 30.19
N ILE A 9 -4.06 -5.57 29.46
CA ILE A 9 -3.72 -5.45 28.05
C ILE A 9 -2.40 -4.71 28.06
N GLU A 10 -1.29 -5.46 27.94
CA GLU A 10 0.02 -4.90 27.66
C GLU A 10 -0.15 -3.85 26.57
N GLU A 11 0.16 -2.59 26.90
CA GLU A 11 0.01 -1.41 26.07
C GLU A 11 0.49 -1.78 24.66
N PHE A 12 -0.46 -2.00 23.75
CA PHE A 12 -0.14 -2.40 22.39
C PHE A 12 0.60 -1.21 21.79
N GLU A 13 1.93 -1.30 21.71
CA GLU A 13 2.78 -0.25 21.20
C GLU A 13 2.23 0.15 19.83
N LYS A 14 1.49 1.27 19.80
CA LYS A 14 1.12 1.92 18.55
C LYS A 14 2.46 2.24 17.91
N ARG A 15 2.80 1.48 16.86
CA ARG A 15 3.98 1.75 16.03
C ARG A 15 3.75 3.08 15.32
N ASP A 16 3.92 4.17 16.05
CA ASP A 16 3.75 5.55 15.61
C ASP A 16 5.02 6.05 14.92
N THR A 17 5.56 5.21 14.04
CA THR A 17 6.62 5.61 13.13
C THR A 17 6.14 5.29 11.73
N PHE A 18 5.27 6.16 11.22
CA PHE A 18 5.12 6.33 9.78
C PHE A 18 6.46 6.86 9.26
N ASN A 19 7.38 5.94 9.02
CA ASN A 19 8.66 6.25 8.43
C ASN A 19 8.38 6.80 7.02
N SER A 20 8.62 8.09 6.81
CA SER A 20 8.36 8.77 5.53
C SER A 20 9.14 8.12 4.37
N GLU A 21 10.22 7.39 4.65
CA GLU A 21 10.98 6.61 3.67
C GLU A 21 10.33 5.25 3.34
N ARG A 22 9.52 4.68 4.25
CA ARG A 22 8.61 3.53 3.98
C ARG A 22 7.28 3.96 3.34
N GLY A 23 6.95 5.24 3.43
CA GLY A 23 5.68 5.85 3.01
C GLY A 23 5.54 6.11 1.51
N GLY A 24 6.50 5.66 0.69
CA GLY A 24 6.42 5.78 -0.77
C GLY A 24 5.28 4.94 -1.34
N VAL A 25 4.12 5.56 -1.56
CA VAL A 25 3.02 4.95 -2.30
C VAL A 25 3.50 4.66 -3.71
N SER A 26 3.62 3.38 -4.03
CA SER A 26 4.02 2.87 -5.33
C SER A 26 2.81 2.29 -6.06
N PHE A 27 2.87 2.32 -7.39
CA PHE A 27 1.83 1.78 -8.24
C PHE A 27 2.36 0.55 -8.97
N TYR A 28 1.71 -0.58 -8.80
CA TYR A 28 2.06 -1.83 -9.47
C TYR A 28 1.03 -2.15 -10.55
N CYS A 29 1.49 -2.32 -11.79
CA CYS A 29 0.62 -2.77 -12.86
C CYS A 29 0.60 -4.30 -12.91
N LYS A 30 -0.59 -4.91 -12.75
CA LYS A 30 -0.76 -6.37 -12.83
C LYS A 30 -0.45 -6.92 -14.22
N ASP A 31 -0.75 -6.14 -15.26
CA ASP A 31 -0.50 -6.55 -16.65
C ASP A 31 1.00 -6.53 -16.98
N CYS A 32 1.73 -5.50 -16.54
CA CYS A 32 3.18 -5.40 -16.75
C CYS A 32 4.02 -6.17 -15.72
N LYS A 33 3.39 -6.63 -14.63
CA LYS A 33 4.02 -7.29 -13.47
C LYS A 33 5.21 -6.53 -12.88
N LYS A 34 5.15 -5.21 -12.89
CA LYS A 34 6.21 -4.34 -12.37
C LYS A 34 5.63 -3.06 -11.78
N ILE A 35 6.44 -2.41 -10.95
CA ILE A 35 6.13 -1.07 -10.44
C ILE A 35 6.28 -0.10 -11.60
N VAL A 36 5.27 0.72 -11.80
CA VAL A 36 5.17 1.68 -12.90
C VAL A 36 4.69 3.01 -12.37
N GLU A 37 5.01 4.07 -13.09
CA GLU A 37 4.32 5.33 -12.90
C GLU A 37 2.92 5.24 -13.51
N THR A 38 1.99 5.98 -12.93
CA THR A 38 0.61 5.98 -13.40
C THR A 38 0.11 7.37 -13.64
N ASP A 39 -0.63 7.51 -14.72
CA ASP A 39 -1.31 8.74 -15.08
C ASP A 39 -2.75 8.70 -14.60
N ARG A 40 -3.24 9.84 -14.11
CA ARG A 40 -4.66 9.99 -13.80
C ARG A 40 -5.38 10.40 -15.07
N LYS A 41 -6.26 9.55 -15.58
CA LYS A 41 -7.06 9.87 -16.78
C LYS A 41 -7.93 11.11 -16.58
N ASN A 42 -8.39 11.32 -15.35
CA ASN A 42 -9.23 12.44 -14.96
C ASN A 42 -8.73 13.02 -13.63
N PRO A 43 -8.67 14.35 -13.48
CA PRO A 43 -8.24 14.99 -12.23
C PRO A 43 -9.17 14.69 -11.04
N LYS A 44 -10.43 14.31 -11.31
CA LYS A 44 -11.43 13.92 -10.30
C LYS A 44 -11.72 12.41 -10.26
N GLY A 45 -11.01 11.61 -11.07
CA GLY A 45 -11.26 10.17 -11.19
C GLY A 45 -10.28 9.35 -10.38
N TYR A 46 -10.75 8.24 -9.80
CA TYR A 46 -9.89 7.23 -9.15
C TYR A 46 -9.30 6.22 -10.15
N THR A 47 -9.32 6.53 -11.45
CA THR A 47 -8.80 5.65 -12.50
C THR A 47 -7.36 6.02 -12.83
N PHE A 48 -6.45 5.15 -12.42
CA PHE A 48 -5.04 5.22 -12.76
C PHE A 48 -4.78 4.36 -14.00
N LEU A 49 -3.98 4.89 -14.91
CA LEU A 49 -3.54 4.21 -16.12
C LEU A 49 -2.05 3.94 -16.03
N CYS A 50 -1.64 2.71 -16.36
CA CYS A 50 -0.24 2.39 -16.56
C CYS A 50 0.31 3.21 -17.74
N THR A 51 1.43 3.92 -17.56
CA THR A 51 2.05 4.68 -18.66
C THR A 51 2.62 3.77 -19.76
N ILE A 52 2.87 2.49 -19.45
CA ILE A 52 3.50 1.52 -20.36
C ILE A 52 2.47 0.78 -21.21
N CYS A 53 1.50 0.12 -20.56
CA CYS A 53 0.49 -0.67 -21.27
C CYS A 53 -0.86 0.04 -21.43
N LYS A 54 -1.03 1.24 -20.85
CA LYS A 54 -2.32 1.96 -20.79
C LYS A 54 -3.45 1.15 -20.12
N GLY A 55 -3.09 0.09 -19.41
CA GLY A 55 -4.01 -0.75 -18.64
C GLY A 55 -4.49 -0.04 -17.38
N LYS A 56 -5.70 -0.42 -16.92
CA LYS A 56 -6.33 0.12 -15.71
C LYS A 56 -6.12 -0.76 -14.47
N ASN A 57 -5.44 -1.89 -14.61
CA ASN A 57 -5.19 -2.83 -13.51
C ASN A 57 -3.98 -2.41 -12.68
N ILE A 58 -4.14 -1.29 -11.98
CA ILE A 58 -3.13 -0.73 -11.08
C ILE A 58 -3.47 -1.09 -9.65
N VAL A 59 -2.47 -1.56 -8.91
CA VAL A 59 -2.52 -1.82 -7.47
C VAL A 59 -1.72 -0.73 -6.77
N ILE A 60 -2.32 -0.12 -5.76
CA ILE A 60 -1.70 0.92 -4.94
C ILE A 60 -1.23 0.26 -3.65
N GLY A 61 0.03 0.49 -3.28
CA GLY A 61 0.58 -0.03 -2.04
C GLY A 61 1.94 0.57 -1.74
N THR A 62 2.52 0.26 -0.59
CA THR A 62 3.92 0.62 -0.32
C THR A 62 4.84 -0.23 -1.18
N HIS A 63 6.02 0.30 -1.50
CA HIS A 63 7.02 -0.45 -2.27
C HIS A 63 7.34 -1.81 -1.63
N GLU A 64 7.54 -1.84 -0.31
CA GLU A 64 7.79 -3.07 0.46
C GLU A 64 6.60 -4.03 0.40
N GLY A 65 5.37 -3.52 0.55
CA GLY A 65 4.16 -4.33 0.49
C GLY A 65 3.94 -4.95 -0.89
N LEU A 66 4.19 -4.19 -1.96
CA LEU A 66 4.12 -4.69 -3.33
C LEU A 66 5.21 -5.72 -3.61
N ARG A 67 6.44 -5.49 -3.14
CA ARG A 67 7.55 -6.42 -3.30
C ARG A 67 7.28 -7.76 -2.59
N SER A 68 6.76 -7.70 -1.35
CA SER A 68 6.41 -8.88 -0.56
C SER A 68 5.21 -9.64 -1.16
N ASN A 69 4.15 -8.94 -1.58
CA ASN A 69 2.93 -9.58 -2.09
C ASN A 69 3.11 -10.16 -3.50
N TYR A 70 3.82 -9.45 -4.38
CA TYR A 70 3.95 -9.83 -5.79
C TYR A 70 5.31 -10.48 -6.12
N LYS A 71 6.16 -10.73 -5.11
CA LYS A 71 7.51 -11.32 -5.26
C LYS A 71 8.31 -10.62 -6.36
N ILE A 72 8.22 -9.30 -6.41
CA ILE A 72 8.92 -8.47 -7.38
C ILE A 72 10.41 -8.59 -7.03
N LYS A 73 11.22 -9.14 -7.93
CA LYS A 73 12.67 -9.32 -7.72
C LYS A 73 13.36 -7.96 -7.66
#